data_AF-A0A925ZI58-F1
#
_entry.id   AF-A0A925ZI58-F1
#
_cell.length_a   1.000
_cell.length_b   1.000
_cell.length_c   1.000
_cell.angle_alpha   90.00
_cell.angle_beta   90.00
_cell.angle_gamma   90.00
#
_symmetry.space_group_name_H-M   'P 1'
#
loop_
_entity.id
_entity.type
_entity.pdbx_description
1 polymer ?
#
loop_
_entity_poly.entity_id
_entity_poly.type
_entity_poly.pdbx_seq_one_letter_code
_entity_poly.pdbx_strand_id
1 'polypeptide(L)'
;MTITEATRRLGIRHPIVQGPFGGGLSSVALTATVSEHGGLGSYGAQTMSPEQIVGIAADIRARTDRPFALNLWVSDHDPGGFDRDPAQLAALRELFAPYFAELGLEVPELPERAFHPFEQQVEALLEARPHVFSFVFGVPRPAILEACRQRGIVTLGAATSIAEARALDEAGVELVVASGSEAGGHRPSFLA
;
A
#
# COMPACT_ATOMS: atom_id res chain seq x y z
N MET A 1 20.70 0.36 23.06
CA MET A 1 19.52 0.35 22.17
C MET A 1 19.49 1.69 21.46
N THR A 2 19.64 1.73 20.14
CA THR A 2 19.75 2.99 19.40
C THR A 2 18.35 3.56 19.17
N ILE A 3 17.99 4.57 19.96
CA ILE A 3 16.75 5.32 19.77
C ILE A 3 16.99 6.29 18.62
N THR A 4 16.32 6.07 17.49
CA THR A 4 16.27 7.01 16.36
C THR A 4 14.93 7.75 16.36
N GLU A 5 14.87 8.90 15.68
CA GLU A 5 13.60 9.62 15.48
C GLU A 5 12.53 8.72 14.83
N ALA A 6 12.92 7.89 13.86
CA ALA A 6 12.01 6.93 13.23
C ALA A 6 11.44 5.92 14.24
N THR A 7 12.28 5.32 15.11
CA THR A 7 11.77 4.38 16.14
C THR A 7 10.83 5.06 17.14
N ARG A 8 11.07 6.34 17.46
CA ARG A 8 10.20 7.13 18.35
C ARG A 8 8.84 7.39 17.72
N ARG A 9 8.81 7.86 16.46
CA ARG A 9 7.57 8.12 15.73
C ARG A 9 6.74 6.86 15.53
N LEU A 10 7.39 5.78 15.11
CA LEU A 10 6.73 4.50 14.83
C LEU A 10 6.34 3.72 16.11
N GLY A 11 6.87 4.10 17.28
CA GLY A 11 6.63 3.39 18.54
C GLY A 11 7.27 1.99 18.60
N ILE A 12 8.34 1.76 17.84
CA ILE A 12 8.99 0.43 17.71
C ILE A 12 10.35 0.38 18.39
N ARG A 13 10.83 -0.83 18.70
CA ARG A 13 12.11 -1.08 19.39
C ARG A 13 13.30 -1.11 18.45
N HIS A 14 13.12 -1.72 17.29
CA HIS A 14 14.16 -1.91 16.29
C HIS A 14 13.80 -1.09 15.06
N PRO A 15 14.77 -0.41 14.42
CA PRO A 15 14.55 0.36 13.19
C PRO A 15 14.40 -0.58 11.98
N ILE A 16 13.49 -1.54 12.07
CA ILE A 16 13.23 -2.56 11.06
C ILE A 16 11.74 -2.50 10.71
N VAL A 17 11.45 -2.22 9.44
CA VAL A 17 10.11 -2.27 8.87
C VAL A 17 10.06 -3.46 7.91
N GLN A 18 9.15 -4.41 8.15
CA GLN A 18 8.85 -5.45 7.16
C GLN A 18 7.99 -4.83 6.07
N GLY A 19 8.45 -4.89 4.82
CA GLY A 19 7.78 -4.27 3.68
C GLY A 19 6.41 -4.91 3.39
N PRO A 20 5.34 -4.13 3.17
CA PRO A 20 4.01 -4.66 2.88
C PRO A 20 3.99 -5.37 1.52
N PHE A 21 3.45 -6.59 1.46
CA PHE A 21 3.41 -7.36 0.23
C PHE A 21 2.05 -7.24 -0.43
N GLY A 22 2.04 -6.84 -1.70
CA GLY A 22 0.83 -6.76 -2.50
C GLY A 22 0.35 -8.12 -3.04
N GLY A 23 -0.82 -8.13 -3.70
CA GLY A 23 -1.30 -9.30 -4.45
C GLY A 23 -1.69 -10.50 -3.58
N GLY A 24 -2.15 -10.25 -2.35
CA GLY A 24 -2.54 -11.32 -1.41
C GLY A 24 -1.37 -12.06 -0.76
N LEU A 25 -0.13 -11.56 -0.91
CA LEU A 25 1.06 -12.18 -0.31
C LEU A 25 1.32 -11.76 1.14
N SER A 26 0.73 -10.65 1.59
CA SER A 26 0.76 -10.26 3.00
C SER A 26 0.01 -11.26 3.87
N SER A 27 0.50 -11.51 5.08
CA SER A 27 -0.16 -12.40 6.04
C SER A 27 -0.19 -11.79 7.45
N VAL A 28 -1.31 -11.99 8.15
CA VAL A 28 -1.50 -11.58 9.54
C VAL A 28 -0.39 -12.15 10.43
N ALA A 29 -0.01 -13.42 10.19
CA ALA A 29 1.00 -14.11 10.97
C ALA A 29 2.37 -13.43 10.89
N LEU A 30 2.83 -13.06 9.68
CA LEU A 30 4.11 -12.37 9.53
C LEU A 30 4.05 -10.95 10.11
N THR A 31 3.01 -10.18 9.79
CA THR A 31 2.82 -8.82 10.30
C THR A 31 2.86 -8.80 11.83
N ALA A 32 2.04 -9.61 12.50
CA ALA A 32 2.01 -9.67 13.95
C ALA A 32 3.34 -10.15 14.56
N THR A 33 3.99 -11.14 13.94
CA THR A 33 5.28 -11.66 14.44
C THR A 33 6.37 -10.60 14.44
N VAL A 34 6.49 -9.81 13.36
CA VAL A 34 7.48 -8.72 13.29
C VAL A 34 7.20 -7.65 14.34
N SER A 35 5.94 -7.28 14.51
CA SER A 35 5.49 -6.31 15.52
C SER A 35 5.81 -6.77 16.95
N GLU A 36 5.56 -8.05 17.29
CA GLU A 36 5.91 -8.62 18.61
C GLU A 36 7.42 -8.63 18.88
N HIS A 37 8.22 -8.88 17.84
CA HIS A 37 9.67 -8.82 17.95
C HIS A 37 10.21 -7.38 17.98
N GLY A 38 9.33 -6.38 17.85
CA GLY A 38 9.63 -4.97 18.08
C GLY A 38 10.11 -4.22 16.84
N GLY A 39 9.96 -4.79 15.65
CA GLY A 39 9.95 -4.03 14.40
C GLY A 39 8.54 -3.51 14.09
N LEU A 40 8.36 -2.96 12.89
CA LEU A 40 7.05 -2.62 12.35
C LEU A 40 6.64 -3.70 11.34
N GLY A 41 5.65 -4.53 11.71
CA GLY A 41 4.95 -5.37 10.75
C GLY A 41 4.06 -4.54 9.84
N SER A 42 4.03 -4.85 8.54
CA SER A 42 3.21 -4.13 7.56
C SER A 42 2.38 -5.07 6.70
N TYR A 43 1.14 -4.67 6.42
CA TYR A 43 0.21 -5.45 5.61
C TYR A 43 -0.22 -4.68 4.35
N GLY A 44 -0.04 -5.27 3.16
CA GLY A 44 -0.52 -4.72 1.89
C GLY A 44 -2.00 -4.98 1.68
N ALA A 45 -2.81 -3.92 1.59
CA ALA A 45 -4.27 -4.01 1.55
C ALA A 45 -4.89 -3.44 0.26
N GLN A 46 -4.10 -3.15 -0.77
CA GLN A 46 -4.59 -2.45 -1.96
C GLN A 46 -5.64 -3.21 -2.77
N THR A 47 -5.65 -4.56 -2.69
CA THR A 47 -6.65 -5.39 -3.39
C THR A 47 -7.89 -5.65 -2.53
N MET A 48 -7.97 -5.12 -1.32
CA MET A 48 -9.03 -5.42 -0.36
C MET A 48 -10.17 -4.41 -0.46
N SER A 49 -11.39 -4.90 -0.29
CA SER A 49 -12.57 -4.05 -0.06
C SER A 49 -12.47 -3.29 1.28
N PRO A 50 -13.22 -2.21 1.46
CA PRO A 50 -13.32 -1.49 2.73
C PRO A 50 -13.60 -2.40 3.93
N GLU A 51 -14.54 -3.33 3.80
CA GLU A 51 -14.92 -4.26 4.86
C GLU A 51 -13.76 -5.20 5.23
N GLN A 52 -13.03 -5.67 4.22
CA GLN A 52 -11.85 -6.52 4.42
C GLN A 52 -10.71 -5.76 5.11
N ILE A 53 -10.52 -4.46 4.83
CA ILE A 53 -9.51 -3.62 5.49
C ILE A 53 -9.80 -3.49 7.00
N VAL A 54 -11.06 -3.29 7.37
CA VAL A 54 -11.46 -3.26 8.79
C VAL A 54 -11.25 -4.64 9.43
N GLY A 55 -11.65 -5.70 8.75
CA GLY A 55 -11.47 -7.07 9.21
C GLY A 55 -10.01 -7.44 9.46
N ILE A 56 -9.11 -7.15 8.51
CA ILE A 56 -7.70 -7.52 8.64
C ILE A 56 -7.01 -6.77 9.79
N ALA A 57 -7.40 -5.53 10.05
CA ALA A 57 -6.90 -4.79 11.20
C ALA A 57 -7.33 -5.43 12.53
N ALA A 58 -8.57 -5.95 12.60
CA ALA A 58 -9.05 -6.69 13.75
C ALA A 58 -8.29 -8.02 13.93
N ASP A 59 -8.05 -8.75 12.84
CA ASP A 59 -7.30 -10.01 12.87
C ASP A 59 -5.85 -9.82 13.33
N ILE A 60 -5.17 -8.74 12.90
CA ILE A 60 -3.84 -8.39 13.37
C ILE A 60 -3.86 -8.06 14.87
N ARG A 61 -4.83 -7.25 15.32
CA ARG A 61 -4.99 -6.90 16.75
C ARG A 61 -5.29 -8.10 17.63
N ALA A 62 -5.99 -9.11 17.12
CA ALA A 62 -6.22 -10.36 17.84
C ALA A 62 -4.91 -11.15 18.10
N ARG A 63 -3.81 -10.79 17.43
CA ARG A 63 -2.51 -11.47 17.51
C ARG A 63 -1.40 -10.63 18.15
N THR A 64 -1.56 -9.31 18.19
CA THR A 64 -0.56 -8.38 18.76
C THR A 64 -1.19 -7.06 19.18
N ASP A 65 -0.73 -6.52 20.31
CA ASP A 65 -1.03 -5.14 20.75
C ASP A 65 0.07 -4.15 20.32
N ARG A 66 1.08 -4.61 19.55
CA ARG A 66 2.21 -3.79 19.12
C ARG A 66 1.89 -3.01 17.84
N PRO A 67 2.66 -1.94 17.53
CA PRO A 67 2.46 -1.16 16.32
C PRO A 67 2.52 -2.00 15.05
N PHE A 68 1.59 -1.73 14.12
CA PHE A 68 1.56 -2.31 12.78
C PHE A 68 1.13 -1.25 11.76
N ALA A 69 1.52 -1.48 10.51
CA ALA A 69 1.16 -0.64 9.38
C ALA A 69 0.15 -1.32 8.46
N LEU A 70 -0.77 -0.53 7.91
CA LEU A 70 -1.52 -0.90 6.70
C LEU A 70 -1.00 -0.09 5.52
N ASN A 71 -0.94 -0.71 4.35
CA ASN A 71 -0.45 -0.11 3.12
C ASN A 71 -1.54 -0.05 2.05
N LEU A 72 -1.71 1.12 1.43
CA LEU A 72 -2.60 1.33 0.28
C LEU A 72 -1.84 2.02 -0.86
N TRP A 73 -2.42 1.92 -2.05
CA TRP A 73 -1.99 2.68 -3.23
C TRP A 73 -2.82 3.96 -3.29
N VAL A 74 -2.18 5.11 -3.41
CA VAL A 74 -2.88 6.42 -3.42
C VAL A 74 -3.68 6.64 -4.70
N SER A 75 -3.33 5.93 -5.77
CA SER A 75 -4.10 5.89 -7.02
C SER A 75 -4.56 4.48 -7.32
N ASP A 76 -5.79 4.36 -7.80
CA ASP A 76 -6.38 3.12 -8.32
C ASP A 76 -6.37 3.05 -9.86
N HIS A 77 -5.87 4.10 -10.53
CA HIS A 77 -5.71 4.18 -11.98
C HIS A 77 -4.60 5.18 -12.37
N ASP A 78 -4.04 4.99 -13.55
CA ASP A 78 -3.24 6.02 -14.23
C ASP A 78 -4.16 7.03 -14.93
N PRO A 79 -3.71 8.26 -15.23
CA PRO A 79 -4.45 9.18 -16.09
C PRO A 79 -4.88 8.51 -17.40
N GLY A 80 -6.19 8.48 -17.67
CA GLY A 80 -6.77 7.77 -18.83
C GLY A 80 -6.92 6.25 -18.66
N GLY A 81 -6.62 5.68 -17.48
CA GLY A 81 -6.69 4.23 -17.22
C GLY A 81 -8.09 3.62 -17.30
N PHE A 82 -9.14 4.44 -17.27
CA PHE A 82 -10.52 4.02 -17.52
C PHE A 82 -10.94 4.13 -18.99
N ASP A 83 -10.24 4.94 -19.78
CA ASP A 83 -10.51 5.15 -21.20
C ASP A 83 -9.79 4.07 -22.03
N ARG A 84 -10.23 2.82 -21.88
CA ARG A 84 -9.63 1.68 -22.58
C ARG A 84 -10.06 1.68 -24.04
N ASP A 85 -9.12 1.79 -24.96
CA ASP A 85 -9.38 1.61 -26.40
C ASP A 85 -9.76 0.15 -26.70
N PRO A 86 -10.99 -0.12 -27.19
CA PRO A 86 -11.42 -1.48 -27.53
C PRO A 86 -10.50 -2.17 -28.55
N ALA A 87 -9.88 -1.41 -29.46
CA ALA A 87 -8.96 -1.96 -30.45
C ALA A 87 -7.64 -2.41 -29.82
N GLN A 88 -7.08 -1.63 -28.90
CA GLN A 88 -5.90 -2.04 -28.11
C GLN A 88 -6.21 -3.29 -27.27
N LEU A 89 -7.41 -3.36 -26.70
CA LEU A 89 -7.83 -4.48 -25.90
C LEU A 89 -7.98 -5.77 -26.71
N ALA A 90 -8.57 -5.68 -27.91
CA ALA A 90 -8.66 -6.79 -28.84
C ALA A 90 -7.25 -7.29 -29.25
N ALA A 91 -6.34 -6.36 -29.57
CA ALA A 91 -4.97 -6.70 -29.94
C ALA A 91 -4.21 -7.41 -28.79
N LEU A 92 -4.40 -6.97 -27.54
CA LEU A 92 -3.84 -7.66 -26.36
C LEU A 92 -4.42 -9.07 -26.20
N ARG A 93 -5.73 -9.25 -26.39
CA ARG A 93 -6.37 -10.57 -26.31
C ARG A 93 -5.81 -11.52 -27.37
N GLU A 94 -5.65 -11.06 -28.61
CA GLU A 94 -5.05 -11.85 -29.69
C GLU A 94 -3.59 -12.20 -29.39
N LEU A 95 -2.81 -11.25 -28.87
CA LEU A 95 -1.41 -11.46 -28.50
C LEU A 95 -1.23 -12.58 -27.45
N PHE A 96 -2.13 -12.67 -26.46
CA PHE A 96 -2.05 -13.68 -25.41
C PHE A 96 -2.79 -14.99 -25.71
N ALA A 97 -3.65 -15.03 -26.74
CA ALA A 97 -4.45 -16.20 -27.11
C ALA A 97 -3.64 -17.51 -27.27
N PRO A 98 -2.42 -17.51 -27.85
CA PRO A 98 -1.61 -18.73 -27.97
C PRO A 98 -1.28 -19.38 -26.63
N TYR A 99 -1.02 -18.59 -25.58
CA TYR A 99 -0.71 -19.12 -24.24
C TYR A 99 -1.93 -19.77 -23.59
N PHE A 100 -3.12 -19.19 -23.77
CA PHE A 100 -4.36 -19.80 -23.29
C PHE A 100 -4.63 -21.12 -24.02
N ALA A 101 -4.46 -21.15 -25.34
CA ALA A 101 -4.63 -22.36 -26.14
C ALA A 101 -3.63 -23.47 -25.76
N GLU A 102 -2.35 -23.13 -25.54
CA GLU A 102 -1.33 -24.07 -25.09
C GLU A 102 -1.69 -24.72 -23.74
N LEU A 103 -2.27 -23.94 -22.83
CA LEU A 103 -2.69 -24.41 -21.50
C LEU A 103 -4.09 -25.05 -21.49
N GLY A 104 -4.80 -25.07 -22.62
CA GLY A 104 -6.19 -25.54 -22.69
C GLY A 104 -7.18 -24.69 -21.89
N LEU A 105 -6.88 -23.40 -21.72
CA LEU A 105 -7.68 -22.43 -20.98
C LEU A 105 -8.49 -21.54 -21.93
N GLU A 106 -9.64 -21.08 -21.46
CA GLU A 106 -10.39 -20.02 -22.13
C GLU A 106 -9.75 -18.65 -21.87
N VAL A 107 -9.81 -17.76 -22.86
CA VAL A 107 -9.37 -16.36 -22.69
C VAL A 107 -10.38 -15.63 -21.80
N PRO A 108 -9.97 -15.09 -20.64
CA PRO A 108 -10.90 -14.48 -19.69
C PRO A 108 -11.50 -13.18 -20.24
N GLU A 109 -12.70 -12.85 -19.76
CA GLU A 109 -13.24 -11.51 -19.88
C GLU A 109 -12.57 -10.56 -18.90
N LEU A 110 -12.38 -9.31 -19.31
CA LEU A 110 -11.73 -8.31 -18.48
C LEU A 110 -12.77 -7.67 -17.56
N PRO A 111 -12.46 -7.53 -16.26
CA PRO A 111 -13.37 -6.84 -15.35
C PRO A 111 -13.47 -5.35 -15.71
N GLU A 112 -14.63 -4.78 -15.42
CA GLU A 112 -14.87 -3.33 -15.58
C GLU A 112 -13.85 -2.53 -14.76
N ARG A 113 -13.58 -2.95 -13.52
CA ARG A 113 -12.59 -2.34 -12.63
C ARG A 113 -11.68 -3.39 -12.00
N ALA A 114 -10.38 -3.10 -11.96
CA ALA A 114 -9.37 -3.99 -11.38
C ALA A 114 -9.16 -3.77 -9.87
N PHE A 115 -9.49 -2.58 -9.36
CA PHE A 115 -9.23 -2.17 -7.98
C PHE A 115 -10.43 -1.44 -7.37
N HIS A 116 -10.49 -1.45 -6.03
CA HIS A 116 -11.43 -0.63 -5.27
C HIS A 116 -10.99 0.84 -5.27
N PRO A 117 -11.93 1.80 -5.23
CA PRO A 117 -11.58 3.22 -5.14
C PRO A 117 -10.73 3.51 -3.90
N PHE A 118 -9.62 4.23 -4.09
CA PHE A 118 -8.73 4.60 -2.99
C PHE A 118 -9.47 5.36 -1.87
N GLU A 119 -10.40 6.25 -2.22
CA GLU A 119 -11.19 7.03 -1.27
C GLU A 119 -11.98 6.14 -0.31
N GLN A 120 -12.56 5.04 -0.78
CA GLN A 120 -13.30 4.11 0.07
C GLN A 120 -12.36 3.29 0.95
N GLN A 121 -11.22 2.88 0.40
CA GLN A 121 -10.21 2.11 1.15
C GLN A 121 -9.59 2.94 2.28
N VAL A 122 -9.29 4.21 2.03
CA VAL A 122 -8.66 5.07 3.04
C VAL A 122 -9.64 5.44 4.15
N GLU A 123 -10.94 5.58 3.85
CA GLU A 123 -11.97 5.74 4.88
C GLU A 123 -12.01 4.54 5.83
N ALA A 124 -12.01 3.31 5.28
CA ALA A 124 -11.92 2.09 6.08
C ALA A 124 -10.60 1.99 6.87
N LEU A 125 -9.47 2.42 6.30
CA LEU A 125 -8.20 2.48 7.02
C LEU A 125 -8.26 3.45 8.20
N LEU A 126 -8.87 4.63 8.02
CA LEU A 126 -9.05 5.64 9.07
C LEU A 126 -10.01 5.16 10.17
N GLU A 127 -10.99 4.33 9.83
CA GLU A 127 -11.85 3.62 10.80
C GLU A 127 -11.06 2.56 11.56
N ALA A 128 -10.29 1.75 10.83
CA ALA A 128 -9.47 0.68 11.39
C ALA A 128 -8.39 1.22 12.35
N ARG A 129 -7.88 2.44 12.13
CA ARG A 129 -6.87 3.13 12.97
C ARG A 129 -5.60 2.29 13.21
N PRO A 130 -4.89 1.84 12.17
CA PRO A 130 -3.56 1.25 12.38
C PRO A 130 -2.62 2.27 13.03
N HIS A 131 -1.50 1.82 13.59
CA HIS A 131 -0.51 2.75 14.13
C HIS A 131 0.17 3.57 13.02
N VAL A 132 0.30 2.95 11.83
CA VAL A 132 0.95 3.56 10.69
C VAL A 132 0.08 3.38 9.45
N PHE A 133 -0.16 4.47 8.73
CA PHE A 133 -0.64 4.44 7.35
C PHE A 133 0.56 4.61 6.43
N SER A 134 0.93 3.52 5.75
CA SER A 134 1.95 3.57 4.70
C SER A 134 1.32 3.62 3.31
N PHE A 135 1.99 4.24 2.35
CA PHE A 135 1.44 4.34 0.99
C PHE A 135 2.51 4.52 -0.09
N VAL A 136 2.11 4.22 -1.32
CA VAL A 136 2.93 4.31 -2.54
C VAL A 136 2.11 4.97 -3.67
N PHE A 137 2.79 5.34 -4.77
CA PHE A 137 2.18 5.88 -5.99
C PHE A 137 1.47 7.24 -5.84
N GLY A 138 1.86 8.04 -4.87
CA GLY A 138 1.36 9.40 -4.77
C GLY A 138 1.40 9.98 -3.37
N VAL A 139 0.78 11.15 -3.25
CA VAL A 139 0.60 11.87 -2.01
C VAL A 139 -0.90 11.92 -1.70
N PRO A 140 -1.36 11.39 -0.55
CA PRO A 140 -2.77 11.50 -0.17
C PRO A 140 -3.21 12.95 -0.08
N ARG A 141 -4.48 13.22 -0.39
CA ARG A 141 -5.05 14.57 -0.28
C ARG A 141 -4.83 15.14 1.13
N PRO A 142 -4.63 16.46 1.29
CA PRO A 142 -4.37 17.06 2.60
C PRO A 142 -5.39 16.70 3.69
N ALA A 143 -6.67 16.55 3.33
CA ALA A 143 -7.73 16.13 4.26
C ALA A 143 -7.52 14.72 4.84
N ILE A 144 -6.91 13.81 4.08
CA ILE A 144 -6.59 12.45 4.54
C ILE A 144 -5.41 12.49 5.52
N LEU A 145 -4.37 13.25 5.20
CA LEU A 145 -3.20 13.42 6.09
C LEU A 145 -3.61 14.10 7.41
N GLU A 146 -4.49 15.09 7.33
CA GLU A 146 -5.14 15.72 8.49
C GLU A 146 -5.89 14.69 9.35
N ALA A 147 -6.73 13.87 8.72
CA ALA A 147 -7.50 12.85 9.42
C ALA A 147 -6.63 11.80 10.10
N CYS A 148 -5.49 11.44 9.50
CA CYS A 148 -4.46 10.58 10.11
C CYS A 148 -3.88 11.22 11.36
N ARG A 149 -3.44 12.49 11.25
CA ARG A 149 -2.86 13.24 12.37
C ARG A 149 -3.82 13.35 13.57
N GLN A 150 -5.09 13.68 13.31
CA GLN A 150 -6.13 13.76 14.35
C GLN A 150 -6.39 12.44 15.06
N ARG A 151 -6.10 11.31 14.41
CA ARG A 151 -6.27 9.95 14.96
C ARG A 151 -4.97 9.36 15.52
N GLY A 152 -3.86 10.11 15.45
CA GLY A 152 -2.54 9.61 15.86
C GLY A 152 -1.98 8.51 14.96
N ILE A 153 -2.40 8.47 13.69
CA ILE A 153 -1.90 7.52 12.69
C ILE A 153 -0.69 8.15 12.01
N VAL A 154 0.48 7.52 12.16
CA VAL A 154 1.73 8.01 11.56
C VAL A 154 1.73 7.73 10.06
N THR A 155 2.15 8.72 9.26
CA THR A 155 2.18 8.58 7.79
C THR A 155 3.57 8.21 7.27
N LEU A 156 3.63 7.24 6.35
CA LEU A 156 4.88 6.72 5.77
C LEU A 156 4.74 6.60 4.24
N GLY A 157 5.34 7.52 3.49
CA GLY A 157 5.29 7.52 2.01
C GLY A 157 6.57 6.98 1.38
N ALA A 158 6.47 6.27 0.26
CA ALA A 158 7.65 5.83 -0.51
C ALA A 158 8.03 6.85 -1.59
N ALA A 159 9.34 7.08 -1.76
CA ALA A 159 9.91 7.90 -2.82
C ALA A 159 11.08 7.18 -3.50
N THR A 160 11.22 7.40 -4.80
CA THR A 160 12.29 6.89 -5.66
C THR A 160 13.20 8.01 -6.19
N SER A 161 12.83 9.27 -5.97
CA SER A 161 13.60 10.45 -6.36
C SER A 161 13.58 11.53 -5.28
N ILE A 162 14.50 12.49 -5.37
CA ILE A 162 14.52 13.66 -4.47
C ILE A 162 13.25 14.51 -4.64
N ALA A 163 12.73 14.64 -5.86
CA ALA A 163 11.51 15.39 -6.13
C ALA A 163 10.30 14.79 -5.41
N GLU A 164 10.17 13.45 -5.46
CA GLU A 164 9.12 12.72 -4.73
C GLU A 164 9.28 12.86 -3.22
N ALA A 165 10.51 12.74 -2.70
CA ALA A 165 10.78 12.93 -1.28
C ALA A 165 10.39 14.34 -0.79
N ARG A 166 10.67 15.38 -1.59
CA ARG A 166 10.24 16.76 -1.31
C ARG A 166 8.73 16.91 -1.35
N ALA A 167 8.06 16.33 -2.34
CA ALA A 167 6.60 16.41 -2.43
C ALA A 167 5.91 15.75 -1.21
N LEU A 168 6.46 14.65 -0.69
CA LEU A 168 5.99 14.02 0.55
C LEU A 168 6.23 14.92 1.77
N ASP A 169 7.43 15.49 1.89
CA ASP A 169 7.81 16.37 3.00
C ASP A 169 6.96 17.65 3.03
N GLU A 170 6.79 18.32 1.88
CA GLU A 170 5.96 19.51 1.72
C GLU A 170 4.48 19.26 2.06
N ALA A 171 3.98 18.04 1.80
CA ALA A 171 2.63 17.63 2.17
C ALA A 171 2.48 17.29 3.66
N GLY A 172 3.57 17.23 4.42
CA GLY A 172 3.58 16.91 5.85
C GLY A 172 3.54 15.42 6.15
N VAL A 173 4.01 14.57 5.24
CA VAL A 173 4.20 13.14 5.49
C VAL A 173 5.33 12.94 6.49
N GLU A 174 5.11 12.15 7.53
CA GLU A 174 6.02 12.13 8.69
C GLU A 174 7.33 11.37 8.44
N LEU A 175 7.29 10.36 7.58
CA LEU A 175 8.44 9.51 7.28
C LEU A 175 8.45 9.16 5.79
N VAL A 176 9.64 9.16 5.19
CA VAL A 176 9.85 8.80 3.78
C VAL A 176 10.67 7.51 3.69
N VAL A 177 10.18 6.55 2.92
CA VAL A 177 10.93 5.35 2.52
C VAL A 177 11.64 5.64 1.21
N ALA A 178 12.97 5.78 1.25
CA ALA A 178 13.79 5.89 0.06
C ALA A 178 13.93 4.51 -0.61
N SER A 179 13.22 4.29 -1.71
CA SER A 179 13.20 3.03 -2.47
C SER A 179 14.20 3.09 -3.62
N GLY A 180 15.32 2.37 -3.47
CA GLY A 180 16.32 2.19 -4.53
C GLY A 180 15.84 1.28 -5.67
N SER A 181 16.61 1.24 -6.76
CA SER A 181 16.35 0.38 -7.93
C SER A 181 16.50 -1.12 -7.64
N GLU A 182 17.16 -1.47 -6.55
CA GLU A 182 17.39 -2.81 -6.05
C GLU A 182 16.15 -3.37 -5.32
N ALA A 183 15.16 -2.52 -5.02
CA ALA A 183 13.93 -2.94 -4.37
C ALA A 183 13.12 -3.90 -5.26
N GLY A 184 12.62 -4.98 -4.66
CA GLY A 184 11.72 -5.91 -5.33
C GLY A 184 10.28 -5.39 -5.41
N GLY A 185 9.49 -5.98 -6.32
CA GLY A 185 8.09 -5.61 -6.52
C GLY A 185 7.92 -4.38 -7.40
N HIS A 186 6.83 -3.63 -7.20
CA HIS A 186 6.56 -2.43 -7.98
C HIS A 186 7.50 -1.30 -7.58
N ARG A 187 7.95 -0.52 -8.56
CA ARG A 187 8.67 0.72 -8.32
C ARG A 187 7.65 1.81 -7.94
N PRO A 188 7.66 2.36 -6.72
CA PRO A 188 6.57 3.19 -6.18
C PRO A 188 6.52 4.64 -6.70
N SER A 189 7.18 4.92 -7.84
CA SER A 189 7.32 6.25 -8.42
C SER A 189 5.96 6.88 -8.75
N PHE A 190 5.87 8.19 -8.62
CA PHE A 190 4.67 8.98 -8.88
C PHE A 190 4.94 10.40 -9.41
N LEU A 191 6.19 10.88 -9.41
CA LEU A 191 6.59 12.09 -10.13
C LEU A 191 7.64 11.73 -11.18
N ALA A 192 7.34 12.06 -12.43
CA ALA A 192 8.27 11.90 -13.55
C ALA A 192 9.33 13.02 -13.57
#